data_AF-A0A9E2DP63-F1
#
_entry.id   AF-A0A9E2DP63-F1
#
_cell.length_a   1.000
_cell.length_b   1.000
_cell.length_c   1.000
_cell.angle_alpha   90.00
_cell.angle_beta   90.00
_cell.angle_gamma   90.00
#
_symmetry.space_group_name_H-M   'P 1'
#
loop_
_entity.id
_entity.type
_entity.pdbx_description
1 polymer ?
#
loop_
_entity_poly.entity_id
_entity_poly.type
_entity_poly.pdbx_seq_one_letter_code
_entity_poly.pdbx_strand_id
1 'polypeptide(L)' 'MITISQRIDTFTKLGKLFSDISRQNKDSVYKKWVTIFDKKIKEAYQYNNWFTKENCLLSFKNWSKELTTIKLSKWIDN' A
#
# COMPACT_ATOMS: atom_id res chain seq x y z
N MET A 1 20.96 -10.98 9.09
CA MET A 1 21.08 -9.87 8.12
C MET A 1 19.97 -10.03 7.09
N ILE A 2 19.16 -8.99 6.78
CA ILE A 2 18.05 -9.10 5.81
C ILE A 2 18.61 -8.99 4.39
N THR A 3 18.35 -9.99 3.54
CA THR A 3 18.82 -10.02 2.15
C THR A 3 17.98 -9.13 1.23
N ILE A 4 18.52 -8.79 0.05
CA ILE A 4 17.77 -8.03 -0.98
C ILE A 4 16.49 -8.77 -1.36
N SER A 5 16.56 -10.08 -1.57
CA SER A 5 15.39 -10.91 -1.88
C SER A 5 14.31 -10.83 -0.78
N GLN A 6 14.70 -10.87 0.49
CA GLN A 6 13.77 -10.72 1.61
C GLN A 6 13.13 -9.33 1.66
N ARG A 7 13.88 -8.28 1.29
CA ARG A 7 13.32 -6.92 1.15
C ARG A 7 12.31 -6.86 0.02
N ILE A 8 12.62 -7.43 -1.15
CA ILE A 8 11.71 -7.49 -2.30
C ILE A 8 10.42 -8.22 -1.93
N ASP A 9 10.49 -9.36 -1.26
CA ASP A 9 9.31 -10.09 -0.78
C ASP A 9 8.48 -9.24 0.20
N THR A 10 9.15 -8.57 1.14
CA THR A 10 8.49 -7.70 2.12
C THR A 10 7.75 -6.54 1.44
N PHE A 11 8.40 -5.84 0.50
CA PHE A 11 7.76 -4.77 -0.26
C PHE A 11 6.66 -5.28 -1.19
N THR A 12 6.80 -6.49 -1.74
CA THR A 12 5.73 -7.13 -2.52
C THR A 12 4.49 -7.39 -1.66
N LYS A 13 4.67 -7.86 -0.41
CA LYS A 13 3.57 -8.00 0.57
C LYS A 13 2.95 -6.65 0.92
N LEU A 14 3.76 -5.60 1.05
CA LEU A 14 3.26 -4.23 1.24
C LEU A 14 2.43 -3.76 0.03
N GLY A 15 2.86 -4.07 -1.20
CA GLY A 15 2.08 -3.81 -2.41
C GLY A 15 0.71 -4.48 -2.39
N LYS A 16 0.65 -5.75 -1.96
CA LYS A 16 -0.64 -6.47 -1.78
C LYS A 16 -1.53 -5.79 -0.73
N LEU A 17 -0.96 -5.39 0.41
CA LEU A 17 -1.67 -4.62 1.43
C LEU A 17 -2.25 -3.31 0.87
N PHE A 18 -1.43 -2.51 0.16
CA PHE A 18 -1.89 -1.27 -0.46
C PHE A 18 -2.97 -1.50 -1.52
N SER A 19 -2.89 -2.60 -2.27
CA SER A 19 -3.95 -2.99 -3.20
C SER A 19 -5.28 -3.22 -2.48
N ASP A 20 -5.27 -3.92 -1.35
CA ASP A 20 -6.49 -4.18 -0.57
C ASP A 20 -7.01 -2.92 0.14
N ILE A 21 -6.12 -2.04 0.63
CA ILE A 21 -6.52 -0.72 1.16
C ILE A 21 -7.19 0.11 0.07
N SER A 22 -6.61 0.17 -1.14
CA SER A 22 -7.15 0.97 -2.25
C SER A 22 -8.55 0.54 -2.68
N ARG A 23 -8.84 -0.77 -2.57
CA ARG A 23 -10.15 -1.38 -2.84
C ARG A 23 -11.07 -1.42 -1.63
N GLN A 24 -10.60 -0.98 -0.46
CA GLN A 24 -11.28 -1.13 0.83
C GLN A 24 -11.79 -2.58 1.07
N ASN A 25 -10.98 -3.56 0.68
CA ASN A 25 -11.35 -4.98 0.71
C ASN A 25 -11.44 -5.51 2.15
N LYS A 26 -12.66 -5.62 2.68
CA LYS A 26 -12.90 -6.07 4.07
C LYS A 26 -12.69 -7.57 4.29
N ASP A 27 -12.68 -8.36 3.21
CA ASP A 27 -12.45 -9.81 3.24
C ASP A 27 -10.97 -10.18 3.05
N SER A 28 -10.10 -9.17 2.92
CA SER A 28 -8.66 -9.34 2.81
C SER A 28 -8.06 -10.04 4.03
N VAL A 29 -6.99 -10.81 3.81
CA VAL A 29 -6.08 -11.25 4.88
C VAL A 29 -5.51 -10.09 5.70
N TYR A 30 -5.50 -8.88 5.12
CA TYR A 30 -5.09 -7.63 5.75
C TYR A 30 -6.26 -6.78 6.30
N LYS A 31 -7.46 -7.34 6.49
CA LYS A 31 -8.68 -6.62 6.93
C LYS A 31 -8.48 -5.68 8.14
N LYS A 32 -7.60 -6.05 9.08
CA LYS A 32 -7.23 -5.22 10.23
C LYS A 32 -6.64 -3.88 9.75
N TRP A 33 -5.69 -3.93 8.82
CA TRP A 33 -5.03 -2.76 8.26
C TRP A 33 -5.95 -1.96 7.34
N VAL A 34 -6.79 -2.62 6.55
CA VAL A 34 -7.80 -1.93 5.73
C VAL A 34 -8.70 -1.04 6.60
N THR A 35 -9.18 -1.58 7.73
CA THR A 35 -10.00 -0.83 8.70
C THR A 35 -9.22 0.33 9.34
N ILE A 36 -7.98 0.09 9.75
CA ILE A 36 -7.13 1.13 10.36
C ILE A 36 -6.86 2.26 9.37
N PHE A 37 -6.52 1.95 8.12
CA PHE A 37 -6.21 2.96 7.11
C PHE A 37 -7.45 3.77 6.71
N ASP A 38 -8.64 3.17 6.59
CA ASP A 38 -9.87 3.94 6.33
C ASP A 38 -10.13 4.98 7.44
N LYS A 39 -9.92 4.59 8.71
CA LYS A 39 -10.00 5.54 9.83
C LYS A 39 -8.92 6.63 9.75
N LYS A 40 -7.67 6.26 9.47
CA LYS A 40 -6.56 7.21 9.39
C LYS A 40 -6.67 8.20 8.23
N ILE A 41 -7.22 7.79 7.09
CA ILE A 41 -7.50 8.68 5.97
C ILE A 41 -8.54 9.74 6.37
N LYS A 42 -9.62 9.32 7.07
CA LYS A 42 -10.63 10.25 7.58
C LYS A 42 -10.06 11.24 8.59
N GLU A 43 -9.21 10.77 9.50
CA GLU A 43 -8.51 11.62 10.46
C GLU A 43 -7.57 12.61 9.75
N ALA A 44 -6.76 12.15 8.79
CA ALA A 44 -5.82 12.99 8.05
C ALA A 44 -6.54 14.12 7.30
N TYR A 45 -7.69 13.83 6.69
CA TYR A 45 -8.52 14.83 6.02
C TYR A 45 -8.95 15.96 6.97
N GLN A 46 -9.25 15.68 8.25
CA GLN A 46 -9.64 16.71 9.23
C GLN A 46 -8.53 17.73 9.48
N TYR A 47 -7.27 17.32 9.37
CA TYR A 47 -6.11 18.19 9.61
C TYR A 47 -5.59 18.82 8.31
N ASN A 48 -5.76 18.15 7.17
CA ASN A 48 -5.30 18.64 5.89
C ASN A 48 -6.18 18.11 4.74
N ASN A 49 -6.91 19.05 4.11
CA ASN A 49 -7.87 18.78 3.04
C ASN A 49 -7.24 18.17 1.77
N TRP A 50 -5.91 18.17 1.61
CA TRP A 50 -5.24 17.46 0.51
C TRP A 50 -5.36 15.93 0.63
N PHE A 51 -5.51 15.40 1.84
CA PHE A 51 -5.70 13.97 2.10
C PHE A 51 -7.15 13.55 1.90
N THR A 52 -7.76 13.93 0.77
CA THR A 52 -9.07 13.42 0.40
C THR A 52 -9.02 11.88 0.33
N LYS A 53 -10.14 11.24 0.63
CA LYS A 53 -10.24 9.78 0.58
C LYS A 53 -9.86 9.25 -0.81
N GLU A 54 -10.30 9.93 -1.87
CA GLU A 54 -9.97 9.58 -3.24
C GLU A 54 -8.46 9.65 -3.53
N ASN A 55 -7.80 10.76 -3.19
CA ASN A 55 -6.37 10.94 -3.42
C ASN A 55 -5.52 9.88 -2.69
N CYS A 56 -5.91 9.57 -1.45
CA CYS A 56 -5.22 8.54 -0.65
C CYS A 56 -5.37 7.16 -1.29
N LEU A 57 -6.60 6.76 -1.64
CA LEU A 57 -6.86 5.45 -2.26
C LEU A 57 -6.20 5.32 -3.63
N LEU A 58 -6.19 6.39 -4.43
CA LEU A 58 -5.49 6.44 -5.71
C LEU A 58 -3.98 6.28 -5.51
N SER A 59 -3.40 6.95 -4.52
CA SER A 59 -1.98 6.82 -4.18
C SER A 59 -1.63 5.38 -3.78
N PHE A 60 -2.43 4.75 -2.92
CA PHE A 60 -2.22 3.33 -2.55
C PHE A 60 -2.37 2.39 -3.75
N LYS A 61 -3.34 2.64 -4.63
CA LYS A 61 -3.51 1.88 -5.88
C LYS A 61 -2.25 1.98 -6.75
N ASN A 62 -1.71 3.18 -6.93
CA ASN A 62 -0.52 3.39 -7.75
C ASN A 62 0.71 2.73 -7.14
N TRP A 63 0.95 2.93 -5.84
CA TRP A 63 2.05 2.24 -5.14
C TRP A 63 1.92 0.72 -5.18
N SER A 64 0.71 0.16 -5.07
CA SER A 64 0.49 -1.28 -5.17
C SER A 64 0.93 -1.86 -6.52
N LYS A 65 0.85 -1.08 -7.60
CA LYS A 65 1.29 -1.47 -8.94
C LYS A 65 2.80 -1.38 -9.12
N GLU A 66 3.49 -0.55 -8.34
CA GLU A 66 4.95 -0.41 -8.39
C GLU A 66 5.66 -1.43 -7.48
N LEU A 67 5.06 -1.73 -6.33
CA LEU A 67 5.59 -2.66 -5.33
C LEU A 67 5.28 -4.13 -5.68
N THR A 68 5.77 -4.58 -6.83
CA THR A 68 5.69 -5.97 -7.28
C THR A 68 7.08 -6.55 -7.43
N THR A 69 7.22 -7.88 -7.27
CA THR A 69 8.51 -8.56 -7.42
C THR A 69 9.18 -8.21 -8.74
N ILE A 70 8.44 -8.23 -9.87
CA ILE A 70 8.97 -7.93 -11.20
C ILE A 70 9.55 -6.52 -11.27
N LYS A 71 8.81 -5.51 -10.80
CA LYS A 71 9.25 -4.11 -10.89
C LYS A 71 10.37 -3.78 -9.91
N LEU A 72 10.32 -4.35 -8.70
CA LEU A 72 11.35 -4.15 -7.69
C LEU A 72 12.66 -4.83 -8.09
N SER A 73 12.62 -6.05 -8.63
CA SER A 73 13.79 -6.71 -9.21
C SER A 73 14.39 -5.86 -10.33
N LYS A 74 13.57 -5.45 -11.30
CA LYS A 74 14.02 -4.58 -12.40
C LYS A 74 14.61 -3.26 -11.92
N TRP A 75 14.09 -2.67 -10.84
CA TRP A 75 14.59 -1.41 -10.29
C TRP A 75 15.98 -1.56 -9.66
N ILE A 76 16.28 -2.71 -9.05
CA ILE A 76 17.55 -2.98 -8.36
C ILE A 76 18.63 -3.49 -9.34
N ASP A 77 18.21 -4.08 -10.46
CA ASP A 77 19.13 -4.54 -11.51
C ASP A 77 19.68 -3.40 -12.39
N ASN A 78 19.23 -2.15 -12.19
CA ASN A 78 19.73 -0.93 -12.85
C ASN A 78 20.71 -0.18 -11.96
#